data_AF-A0A0G1ERK6-F1
#
_entry.id   AF-A0A0G1ERK6-F1
#
_cell.length_a   1.000
_cell.length_b   1.000
_cell.length_c   1.000
_cell.angle_alpha   90.00
_cell.angle_beta   90.00
_cell.angle_gamma   90.00
#
_symmetry.space_group_name_H-M   'P 1'
#
loop_
_entity.id
_entity.type
_entity.pdbx_description
1 polymer ?
#
loop_
_entity_poly.entity_id
_entity_poly.type
_entity_poly.pdbx_seq_one_letter_code
_entity_poly.pdbx_strand_id
1 'polypeptide(L)'
;MNDLLAQTFDLIVCDGVTTPCTFGHLILLAKNLINALVILSTFLATAAFAYAGFILLTSGGNESAKNKAKEIFRKVLIGYLWILGAWLLVYTITSVLLNPGFSILGAP
;
A
#
# COMPACT_ATOMS: atom_id res chain seq x y z
N MET A 1 20.04 -0.50 7.08
CA MET A 1 18.58 -0.44 7.40
C MET A 1 17.88 0.78 6.77
N ASN A 2 18.66 1.73 6.28
CA ASN A 2 18.32 2.97 5.56
C ASN A 2 18.33 2.78 4.02
N ASP A 3 18.97 1.72 3.52
CA ASP A 3 19.03 1.40 2.09
C ASP A 3 17.78 0.68 1.55
N LEU A 4 16.95 0.08 2.41
CA LEU A 4 15.71 -0.61 1.99
C LEU A 4 14.58 0.35 1.60
N LEU A 5 14.67 1.61 2.04
CA LEU A 5 13.77 2.66 1.56
C LEU A 5 14.29 3.18 0.21
N ALA A 6 15.62 3.34 0.05
CA ALA A 6 16.25 3.80 -1.20
C ALA A 6 15.87 2.97 -2.45
N GLN A 7 15.73 1.66 -2.27
CA GLN A 7 15.45 0.71 -3.36
C GLN A 7 13.95 0.56 -3.65
N THR A 8 13.06 1.02 -2.77
CA THR A 8 11.61 0.85 -2.97
C THR A 8 10.99 1.93 -3.84
N PHE A 9 11.57 3.13 -3.87
CA PHE A 9 10.99 4.22 -4.65
C PHE A 9 11.33 4.17 -6.14
N ASP A 10 12.13 3.21 -6.62
CA ASP A 10 12.59 3.05 -8.01
C ASP A 10 12.61 4.42 -8.71
N LEU A 11 13.47 5.30 -8.19
CA LEU A 11 13.60 6.67 -8.64
C LEU A 11 14.06 6.62 -10.09
N ILE A 12 13.09 6.68 -11.01
CA ILE A 12 13.37 6.85 -12.43
C ILE A 12 14.02 8.22 -12.59
N VAL A 13 15.34 8.21 -12.73
CA VAL A 13 16.12 9.40 -13.07
C VAL A 13 16.06 9.53 -14.58
N CYS A 14 15.18 10.40 -15.07
CA CYS A 14 15.24 10.78 -16.48
C CYS A 14 16.50 11.60 -16.71
N ASP A 15 17.36 11.14 -17.60
CA ASP A 15 18.54 11.89 -18.03
C ASP A 15 18.26 12.77 -19.26
N GLY A 16 17.11 12.62 -19.91
CA GLY A 16 16.73 13.41 -21.09
C GLY A 16 17.55 13.10 -22.35
N VAL A 17 18.53 12.19 -22.27
CA VAL A 17 19.41 11.79 -23.38
C VAL A 17 19.19 10.33 -23.77
N THR A 18 18.94 9.43 -22.81
CA THR A 18 18.63 8.00 -23.06
C THR A 18 17.23 7.61 -22.63
N THR A 19 16.63 8.36 -21.70
CA THR A 19 15.24 8.21 -21.25
C THR A 19 14.48 9.52 -21.45
N PRO A 20 13.61 9.62 -22.47
CA PRO A 20 12.74 10.78 -22.60
C PRO A 20 11.86 10.86 -21.35
N CYS A 21 11.86 12.02 -20.70
CA CYS A 21 11.09 12.22 -19.48
C CYS A 21 9.62 12.45 -19.81
N THR A 22 8.95 11.36 -20.15
CA THR A 22 7.51 11.33 -20.45
C THR A 22 6.72 11.36 -19.14
N PHE A 23 5.56 12.00 -19.18
CA PHE A 23 4.64 12.12 -18.02
C PHE A 23 4.27 10.76 -17.40
N GLY A 24 4.24 9.69 -18.22
CA GLY A 24 4.05 8.31 -17.77
C GLY A 24 5.11 7.80 -16.78
N HIS A 25 6.37 8.22 -16.90
CA HIS A 25 7.43 7.84 -15.96
C HIS A 25 7.24 8.49 -14.58
N LEU A 26 6.70 9.70 -14.53
CA LEU A 26 6.36 10.39 -13.27
C LEU A 26 5.19 9.72 -12.56
N ILE A 27 4.18 9.24 -13.31
CA ILE A 27 3.05 8.50 -12.75
C ILE A 27 3.51 7.09 -12.31
N LEU A 28 4.41 6.44 -13.05
CA LEU A 28 4.98 5.14 -12.67
C LEU A 28 5.78 5.24 -11.36
N LEU A 29 6.57 6.31 -11.21
CA LEU A 29 7.27 6.62 -9.96
C LEU A 29 6.31 6.71 -8.77
N ALA A 30 5.22 7.46 -8.92
CA ALA A 30 4.21 7.61 -7.88
C ALA A 30 3.57 6.26 -7.49
N LYS A 31 3.27 5.41 -8.47
CA LYS A 31 2.74 4.06 -8.24
C LYS A 31 3.72 3.18 -7.48
N ASN A 32 5.00 3.18 -7.86
CA ASN A 32 6.03 2.40 -7.17
C ASN A 32 6.22 2.86 -5.72
N LEU A 33 6.25 4.19 -5.51
CA LEU A 33 6.34 4.78 -4.17
C LEU A 33 5.15 4.37 -3.28
N ILE A 34 3.92 4.47 -3.77
CA ILE A 34 2.73 4.10 -2.99
C ILE A 34 2.72 2.60 -2.69
N ASN A 35 3.13 1.76 -3.66
CA ASN A 35 3.20 0.32 -3.46
C ASN A 35 4.22 -0.06 -2.36
N ALA A 36 5.35 0.63 -2.31
CA ALA A 36 6.34 0.47 -1.25
C ALA A 36 5.80 0.82 0.15
N LEU A 37 5.09 1.95 0.27
CA LEU A 37 4.48 2.35 1.55
C LEU A 37 3.45 1.31 2.04
N VAL A 38 2.68 0.72 1.12
CA VAL A 38 1.64 -0.26 1.47
C VAL A 38 2.22 -1.60 1.92
N ILE A 39 3.35 -2.03 1.34
CA ILE A 39 4.09 -3.21 1.81
C ILE A 39 4.54 -3.00 3.27
N LEU A 40 5.10 -1.83 3.59
CA LEU A 40 5.51 -1.50 4.95
C LEU A 40 4.31 -1.43 5.93
N SER A 41 3.21 -0.80 5.50
CA SER A 41 1.97 -0.72 6.29
C SER A 41 1.38 -2.11 6.57
N THR A 42 1.42 -3.01 5.58
CA THR A 42 0.88 -4.37 5.70
C THR A 42 1.64 -5.20 6.73
N PHE A 43 2.96 -5.03 6.84
CA PHE A 43 3.74 -5.65 7.91
C PHE A 43 3.28 -5.20 9.31
N LEU A 44 3.08 -3.89 9.50
CA LEU A 44 2.59 -3.33 10.77
C LEU A 44 1.18 -3.82 11.09
N ALA A 45 0.29 -3.83 10.08
CA ALA A 45 -1.07 -4.31 10.22
C ALA A 45 -1.11 -5.79 10.61
N THR A 46 -0.29 -6.63 9.98
CA THR A 46 -0.19 -8.06 10.28
C THR A 46 0.21 -8.30 11.74
N ALA A 47 1.18 -7.54 12.26
CA ALA A 47 1.58 -7.60 13.67
C ALA A 47 0.42 -7.19 14.61
N ALA A 48 -0.31 -6.12 14.28
CA ALA A 48 -1.47 -5.69 15.06
C ALA A 48 -2.61 -6.72 15.06
N PHE A 49 -2.87 -7.37 13.91
CA PHE A 49 -3.86 -8.44 13.81
C PHE A 49 -3.44 -9.69 14.59
N ALA A 50 -2.16 -10.05 14.56
CA ALA A 50 -1.64 -11.18 15.35
C ALA A 50 -1.81 -10.93 16.85
N TYR A 51 -1.51 -9.72 17.33
CA TYR A 51 -1.71 -9.33 18.74
C TYR A 51 -3.20 -9.33 19.15
N ALA A 52 -4.06 -8.75 18.32
CA ALA A 52 -5.50 -8.73 18.56
C ALA A 52 -6.11 -10.15 18.54
N GLY A 53 -5.66 -11.00 17.62
CA GLY A 53 -6.05 -12.40 17.53
C GLY A 53 -5.62 -13.21 18.76
N PHE A 54 -4.41 -12.96 19.27
CA PHE A 54 -3.91 -13.64 20.46
C PHE A 54 -4.75 -13.33 21.72
N ILE A 55 -5.11 -12.06 21.93
CA ILE A 55 -6.01 -11.63 23.02
C ILE A 55 -7.40 -12.26 22.87
N LEU A 56 -7.92 -12.38 21.65
CA LEU A 56 -9.22 -12.97 21.39
C LEU A 56 -9.26 -14.47 21.79
N LEU A 57 -8.17 -15.20 21.52
CA LEU A 57 -8.03 -16.62 21.81
C LEU A 57 -7.75 -16.92 23.30
N THR A 58 -6.99 -16.06 23.99
CA THR A 58 -6.66 -16.25 25.41
C THR A 58 -7.73 -15.75 26.39
N SER A 59 -8.80 -15.09 25.92
CA SER A 59 -9.90 -14.56 26.73
C SER A 59 -10.89 -15.62 27.25
N GLY A 60 -10.39 -16.81 27.66
CA GLY A 60 -11.13 -18.02 28.02
C GLY A 60 -12.22 -17.87 29.09
N GLY A 61 -13.37 -17.28 28.72
CA GLY A 61 -14.60 -17.28 29.52
C GLY A 61 -15.15 -15.91 29.94
N ASN A 62 -14.41 -14.81 29.76
CA ASN A 62 -14.91 -13.47 30.11
C ASN A 62 -15.55 -12.78 28.90
N GLU A 63 -16.88 -12.66 28.87
CA GLU A 63 -17.63 -11.98 27.80
C GLU A 63 -17.19 -10.52 27.61
N SER A 64 -16.79 -9.85 28.68
CA SER A 64 -16.37 -8.45 28.63
C SER A 64 -15.04 -8.27 27.88
N ALA A 65 -14.10 -9.21 28.05
CA ALA A 65 -12.83 -9.23 27.32
C ALA A 65 -13.03 -9.59 25.84
N LYS A 66 -13.96 -10.53 25.55
CA LYS A 66 -14.34 -10.89 24.18
C LYS A 66 -14.96 -9.72 23.42
N ASN A 67 -15.84 -8.97 24.07
CA ASN A 67 -16.51 -7.84 23.42
C ASN A 67 -15.51 -6.70 23.12
N LYS A 68 -14.60 -6.39 24.07
CA LYS A 68 -13.50 -5.44 23.83
C LYS A 68 -12.58 -5.87 22.70
N ALA A 69 -12.17 -7.14 22.67
CA ALA A 69 -11.27 -7.63 21.64
C ALA A 69 -11.93 -7.59 20.24
N LYS A 70 -13.23 -7.86 20.14
CA LYS A 70 -13.99 -7.75 18.89
C LYS A 70 -14.15 -6.30 18.43
N GLU A 71 -14.31 -5.36 19.35
CA GLU A 71 -14.35 -3.93 19.04
C GLU A 71 -13.01 -3.44 18.47
N ILE A 72 -11.89 -3.80 19.11
CA ILE A 72 -10.54 -3.49 18.62
C ILE A 72 -10.32 -4.12 17.24
N PHE A 73 -10.65 -5.40 17.08
CA PHE A 73 -10.51 -6.10 15.80
C PHE A 73 -11.28 -5.41 14.68
N ARG A 74 -12.52 -4.95 14.95
CA ARG A 74 -13.34 -4.25 13.96
C ARG A 74 -12.76 -2.88 13.58
N LYS A 75 -12.18 -2.15 14.53
CA LYS A 75 -11.48 -0.87 14.27
C LYS A 75 -10.22 -1.07 13.42
N VAL A 76 -9.41 -2.08 13.72
CA VAL A 76 -8.21 -2.40 12.92
C VAL A 76 -8.59 -2.87 11.52
N LEU A 77 -9.62 -3.71 11.39
CA LEU A 77 -10.14 -4.19 10.11
C LEU A 77 -10.60 -3.04 9.20
N ILE A 78 -11.37 -2.09 9.74
CA ILE A 78 -11.85 -0.94 8.95
C ILE A 78 -10.69 -0.05 8.48
N GLY A 79 -9.68 0.14 9.32
CA GLY A 79 -8.49 0.93 8.98
C GLY A 79 -7.66 0.26 7.89
N TYR A 80 -7.46 -1.05 7.99
CA TYR A 80 -6.72 -1.81 6.97
C TYR A 80 -7.44 -1.84 5.62
N LEU A 81 -8.77 -2.02 5.63
CA LEU A 81 -9.59 -1.95 4.40
C LEU A 81 -9.51 -0.57 3.73
N TRP A 82 -9.46 0.51 4.51
CA TRP A 82 -9.28 1.87 3.97
C TRP A 82 -7.94 2.06 3.27
N ILE A 83 -6.85 1.55 3.85
CA ILE A 83 -5.51 1.61 3.26
C ILE A 83 -5.46 0.82 1.96
N LEU A 84 -6.01 -0.39 1.95
CA LEU A 84 -6.10 -1.21 0.74
C LEU A 84 -6.98 -0.57 -0.34
N GLY A 85 -8.09 0.05 0.06
CA GLY A 85 -8.97 0.77 -0.87
C GLY A 85 -8.28 1.95 -1.55
N ALA A 86 -7.54 2.76 -0.78
CA ALA A 86 -6.76 3.88 -1.32
C ALA A 86 -5.67 3.39 -2.29
N TRP A 87 -4.92 2.35 -1.91
CA TRP A 87 -3.90 1.75 -2.78
C TRP A 87 -4.50 1.22 -4.09
N LEU A 88 -5.59 0.47 -4.00
CA LEU A 88 -6.27 -0.12 -5.15
C LEU A 88 -6.78 0.95 -6.12
N LEU A 89 -7.35 2.05 -5.59
CA LEU A 89 -7.82 3.16 -6.43
C LEU A 89 -6.67 3.80 -7.22
N VAL A 90 -5.57 4.14 -6.56
CA VAL A 90 -4.42 4.76 -7.24
C VAL A 90 -3.81 3.79 -8.24
N TYR A 91 -3.61 2.52 -7.85
CA TYR A 91 -3.11 1.49 -8.75
C TYR A 91 -3.98 1.37 -10.01
N THR A 92 -5.30 1.35 -9.84
CA THR A 92 -6.27 1.22 -10.93
C THR A 92 -6.17 2.42 -11.87
N ILE A 93 -6.25 3.64 -11.34
CA ILE A 93 -6.15 4.87 -12.15
C ILE A 93 -4.85 4.88 -12.94
N THR A 94 -3.72 4.66 -12.27
CA THR A 94 -2.41 4.63 -12.93
C THR A 94 -2.32 3.52 -13.99
N SER A 95 -2.82 2.31 -13.69
CA SER A 95 -2.78 1.19 -14.64
C SER A 95 -3.62 1.44 -15.89
N VAL A 96 -4.75 2.14 -15.76
CA VAL A 96 -5.61 2.54 -16.88
C VAL A 96 -4.93 3.63 -17.69
N LEU A 97 -4.31 4.61 -17.03
CA LEU A 97 -3.62 5.73 -17.71
C LEU A 97 -2.35 5.29 -18.46
N LEU A 98 -1.65 4.26 -17.99
CA LEU A 98 -0.45 3.72 -18.66
C LEU A 98 -0.76 2.59 -19.66
N ASN A 99 -2.03 2.24 -19.86
CA ASN A 99 -2.40 1.18 -20.79
C ASN A 99 -2.15 1.65 -22.25
N PRO A 100 -1.40 0.89 -23.08
CA PRO A 100 -1.04 1.29 -24.45
C PRO A 100 -2.20 1.63 -25.39
N GLY A 101 -3.45 1.28 -25.04
CA GLY A 101 -4.65 1.68 -25.79
C GLY A 101 -5.12 3.13 -25.57
N PHE A 102 -4.62 3.84 -24.54
CA PHE A 102 -5.05 5.20 -24.15
C PHE A 102 -3.89 6.15 -23.83
N SER A 103 -2.64 5.85 -24.24
CA SER A 103 -1.49 6.77 -24.06
C SER A 103 -1.61 8.03 -24.93
N ILE A 104 -2.41 9.01 -24.48
CA ILE A 104 -2.54 10.34 -25.10
C ILE A 104 -1.30 11.21 -24.85
N LEU A 105 -0.43 10.83 -23.89
CA LEU A 105 0.77 11.56 -23.50
C LEU A 105 2.05 10.72 -23.71
N GLY A 106 2.16 10.13 -24.91
CA GLY A 106 3.39 9.69 -25.57
C GLY A 106 4.36 8.85 -24.73
N ALA A 107 4.35 7.54 -24.91
CA ALA A 107 5.44 6.67 -24.46
C ALA A 107 5.84 5.72 -25.58
N PRO A 108 7.15 5.46 -25.73
CA PRO A 108 8.10 6.32 -26.47
C PRO A 108 7.58 6.88 -27.82
#